data_AF-A0A085G8U7-F1
#
_entry.id   AF-A0A085G8U7-F1
#
_cell.length_a   1.000
_cell.length_b   1.000
_cell.length_c   1.000
_cell.angle_alpha   90.00
_cell.angle_beta   90.00
_cell.angle_gamma   90.00
#
_symmetry.space_group_name_H-M   'P 1'
#
loop_
_entity.id
_entity.type
_entity.pdbx_description
1 polymer ?
#
loop_
_entity_poly.entity_id
_entity_poly.type
_entity_poly.pdbx_seq_one_letter_code
_entity_poly.pdbx_strand_id
1 'polypeptide(L)'
;MTKVTHQIEELRQVYMSKLKTNAQLASKKSLGERILHAVGFEALAVMISAPIAAWLLNKSMFEMGTLAILLSTTAMLWNIVYNSIFDRLWPVSRVARTLKVRVCHALGFEGGFILMGLPIAAGWLGISLLNAFMLEIGFFLFFLPYTMFYNWLYDTLRQRIVERRAARLADQAAEKVCSAKQ
;
A
#
# COMPACT_ATOMS: atom_id res chain seq x y z
N MET A 1 -28.27 -47.60 -7.80
CA MET A 1 -26.90 -47.06 -7.59
C MET A 1 -26.82 -45.54 -7.69
N THR A 2 -27.68 -44.87 -8.47
CA THR A 2 -27.61 -43.42 -8.76
C THR A 2 -27.86 -42.48 -7.56
N LYS A 3 -28.67 -42.87 -6.57
CA LYS A 3 -28.97 -42.04 -5.38
C LYS A 3 -27.78 -41.86 -4.43
N VAL A 4 -26.99 -42.92 -4.24
CA VAL A 4 -25.85 -42.90 -3.31
C VAL A 4 -24.72 -42.04 -3.88
N THR A 5 -24.46 -42.13 -5.19
CA THR A 5 -23.48 -41.27 -5.87
C THR A 5 -23.87 -39.79 -5.84
N HIS A 6 -25.15 -39.47 -6.05
CA HIS A 6 -25.65 -38.10 -5.97
C HIS A 6 -25.47 -37.51 -4.55
N GLN A 7 -25.76 -38.32 -3.52
CA GLN A 7 -25.62 -37.91 -2.13
C GLN A 7 -24.16 -37.71 -1.70
N ILE A 8 -23.25 -38.54 -2.21
CA ILE A 8 -21.80 -38.37 -2.00
C ILE A 8 -21.29 -37.09 -2.68
N GLU A 9 -21.75 -36.79 -3.89
CA GLU A 9 -21.32 -35.57 -4.61
C GLU A 9 -21.84 -34.29 -3.92
N GLU A 10 -23.08 -34.30 -3.41
CA GLU A 10 -23.61 -33.18 -2.60
C GLU A 10 -22.82 -32.98 -1.29
N LEU A 11 -22.55 -34.06 -0.55
CA LEU A 11 -21.73 -34.00 0.66
C LEU A 11 -20.32 -33.46 0.36
N ARG A 12 -19.72 -33.89 -0.76
CA ARG A 12 -18.43 -33.40 -1.23
C ARG A 12 -18.48 -31.91 -1.57
N GLN A 13 -19.51 -31.43 -2.25
CA GLN A 13 -19.67 -30.01 -2.59
C GLN A 13 -19.85 -29.14 -1.34
N VAL A 14 -20.65 -29.58 -0.37
CA VAL A 14 -20.85 -28.87 0.90
C VAL A 14 -19.57 -28.84 1.74
N TYR A 15 -18.81 -29.93 1.77
CA TYR A 15 -17.55 -29.99 2.50
C TYR A 15 -16.48 -29.10 1.84
N MET A 16 -16.38 -29.14 0.51
CA MET A 16 -15.44 -28.32 -0.25
C MET A 16 -15.76 -26.82 -0.19
N SER A 17 -17.04 -26.43 -0.13
CA SER A 17 -17.43 -25.03 0.03
C SER A 17 -17.06 -24.51 1.43
N LYS A 18 -17.31 -25.28 2.49
CA LYS A 18 -16.88 -24.93 3.86
C LYS A 18 -15.37 -24.85 4.00
N LEU A 19 -14.62 -25.76 3.38
CA LEU A 19 -13.15 -25.71 3.34
C LEU A 19 -12.63 -24.44 2.67
N LYS A 20 -13.17 -24.06 1.50
CA LYS A 20 -12.78 -22.83 0.80
C LYS A 20 -13.08 -21.57 1.63
N THR A 21 -14.24 -21.50 2.25
CA THR A 21 -14.66 -20.36 3.09
C THR A 21 -13.75 -20.21 4.32
N ASN A 22 -13.42 -21.31 5.00
CA ASN A 22 -12.52 -21.28 6.15
C ASN A 22 -11.08 -20.94 5.76
N ALA A 23 -10.60 -21.43 4.62
CA ALA A 23 -9.28 -21.07 4.07
C ALA A 23 -9.21 -19.58 3.69
N GLN A 24 -10.29 -19.02 3.13
CA GLN A 24 -10.40 -17.57 2.84
C GLN A 24 -10.45 -16.71 4.11
N LEU A 25 -11.15 -17.16 5.16
CA LEU A 25 -11.18 -16.49 6.47
C LEU A 25 -9.80 -16.48 7.14
N ALA A 26 -9.04 -17.58 7.04
CA ALA A 26 -7.67 -17.66 7.52
C ALA A 26 -6.68 -16.81 6.69
N SER A 27 -6.99 -16.56 5.41
CA SER A 27 -6.15 -15.78 4.49
C SER A 27 -6.28 -14.26 4.65
N LYS A 28 -7.43 -13.76 5.14
CA LYS A 28 -7.70 -12.32 5.26
C LYS A 28 -6.79 -11.70 6.33
N LYS A 29 -5.83 -10.84 5.92
CA LYS A 29 -4.99 -10.06 6.85
C LYS A 29 -5.89 -9.34 7.85
N SER A 30 -5.70 -9.60 9.14
CA SER A 30 -6.47 -8.96 10.20
C SER A 30 -6.28 -7.44 10.14
N LEU A 31 -7.32 -6.66 10.48
CA LEU A 31 -7.21 -5.20 10.54
C LEU A 31 -6.04 -4.76 11.45
N GLY A 32 -5.78 -5.49 12.54
CA GLY A 32 -4.64 -5.23 13.42
C GLY A 32 -3.28 -5.45 12.75
N GLU A 33 -3.15 -6.47 11.88
CA GLU A 33 -1.92 -6.69 11.10
C GLU A 33 -1.68 -5.54 10.12
N ARG A 34 -2.74 -5.02 9.50
CA ARG A 34 -2.67 -3.91 8.55
C ARG A 34 -2.28 -2.61 9.24
N ILE A 35 -2.84 -2.35 10.43
CA ILE A 35 -2.48 -1.17 11.23
C ILE A 35 -1.03 -1.27 11.70
N LEU A 36 -0.61 -2.40 12.25
CA LEU A 36 0.78 -2.59 12.70
C LEU A 36 1.77 -2.43 11.54
N HIS A 37 1.45 -2.98 10.37
CA HIS A 37 2.23 -2.81 9.15
C HIS A 37 2.32 -1.33 8.74
N ALA A 38 1.19 -0.64 8.66
CA ALA A 38 1.15 0.76 8.25
C ALA A 38 1.89 1.68 9.22
N VAL A 39 1.69 1.49 10.53
CA VAL A 39 2.36 2.29 11.57
C VAL A 39 3.86 1.99 11.59
N GLY A 40 4.27 0.72 11.49
CA GLY A 40 5.68 0.35 11.46
C GLY A 40 6.40 0.86 10.21
N PHE A 41 5.73 0.84 9.06
CA PHE A 41 6.20 1.44 7.82
C PHE A 41 6.42 2.95 8.00
N GLU A 42 5.37 3.67 8.42
CA GLU A 42 5.45 5.13 8.56
C GLU A 42 6.50 5.56 9.58
N ALA A 43 6.55 4.88 10.75
CA ALA A 43 7.48 5.22 11.81
C ALA A 43 8.94 5.02 11.39
N LEU A 44 9.25 3.92 10.71
CA LEU A 44 10.61 3.64 10.25
C LEU A 44 11.01 4.58 9.11
N ALA A 45 10.08 4.89 8.21
CA ALA A 45 10.29 5.86 7.14
C ALA A 45 10.61 7.25 7.71
N VAL A 46 9.82 7.75 8.66
CA VAL A 46 10.04 9.06 9.32
C VAL A 46 11.35 9.07 10.09
N MET A 47 11.65 8.00 10.83
CA MET A 47 12.88 7.89 11.64
C MET A 47 14.17 7.98 10.80
N ILE A 48 14.14 7.51 9.54
CA ILE A 48 15.30 7.56 8.64
C ILE A 48 15.27 8.83 7.78
N SER A 49 14.14 9.13 7.14
CA SER A 49 14.04 10.22 6.16
C SER A 49 14.09 11.60 6.80
N ALA A 50 13.46 11.80 7.96
CA ALA A 50 13.39 13.13 8.57
C ALA A 50 14.76 13.65 9.04
N PRO A 51 15.63 12.85 9.73
CA PRO A 51 16.97 13.30 10.07
C PRO A 51 17.86 13.55 8.84
N ILE A 52 17.80 12.68 7.84
CA ILE A 52 18.59 12.83 6.60
C ILE A 52 18.20 14.12 5.88
N ALA A 53 16.89 14.36 5.72
CA ALA A 53 16.40 15.52 5.00
C ALA A 53 16.62 16.83 5.79
N ALA A 54 16.47 16.79 7.12
CA ALA A 54 16.83 17.89 8.02
C ALA A 54 18.33 18.23 7.93
N TRP A 55 19.20 17.22 7.89
CA TRP A 55 20.65 17.40 7.77
C TRP A 55 21.05 17.94 6.40
N LEU A 56 20.50 17.39 5.30
CA LEU A 56 20.80 17.83 3.93
C LEU A 56 20.39 19.28 3.67
N LEU A 57 19.25 19.70 4.21
CA LEU A 57 18.70 21.04 3.97
C LEU A 57 19.02 22.03 5.10
N ASN A 58 19.65 21.55 6.18
CA ASN A 58 19.90 22.30 7.40
C ASN A 58 18.62 22.96 7.95
N LYS A 59 17.53 22.19 7.96
CA LYS A 59 16.18 22.62 8.35
C LYS A 59 15.65 21.81 9.53
N SER A 60 14.71 22.39 10.26
CA SER A 60 14.09 21.69 11.39
C SER A 60 13.18 20.55 10.91
N MET A 61 13.07 19.49 11.72
CA MET A 61 12.11 18.40 11.45
C MET A 61 10.67 18.91 11.39
N PHE A 62 10.36 19.98 12.12
CA PHE A 62 9.04 20.61 12.09
C PHE A 62 8.73 21.23 10.73
N GLU A 63 9.65 22.01 10.15
CA GLU A 63 9.48 22.58 8.80
C GLU A 63 9.25 21.50 7.74
N MET A 64 9.98 20.38 7.83
CA MET A 64 9.85 19.24 6.92
C MET A 64 8.50 18.53 7.09
N GLY A 65 8.05 18.33 8.32
CA GLY A 65 6.73 17.77 8.61
C GLY A 65 5.59 18.67 8.13
N THR A 66 5.69 19.98 8.35
CA THR A 66 4.70 20.94 7.84
C THR A 66 4.68 20.96 6.31
N LEU A 67 5.85 20.91 5.66
CA LEU A 67 5.92 20.82 4.21
C LEU A 67 5.21 19.58 3.68
N ALA A 68 5.40 18.40 4.30
CA ALA A 68 4.72 17.18 3.89
C ALA A 68 3.19 17.30 4.00
N ILE A 69 2.68 17.95 5.05
CA ILE A 69 1.24 18.21 5.22
C ILE A 69 0.75 19.21 4.16
N LEU A 70 1.51 20.27 3.88
CA LEU A 70 1.17 21.26 2.85
C LEU A 70 1.14 20.65 1.45
N LEU A 71 2.16 19.89 1.08
CA LEU A 71 2.25 19.23 -0.23
C LEU A 71 1.18 18.15 -0.38
N SER A 72 0.90 17.33 0.65
CA SER A 72 -0.16 16.32 0.57
C SER A 72 -1.56 16.94 0.45
N THR A 73 -1.82 18.02 1.18
CA THR A 73 -3.08 18.77 1.05
C THR A 73 -3.21 19.40 -0.33
N THR A 74 -2.14 20.00 -0.83
CA THR A 74 -2.09 20.59 -2.18
C THR A 74 -2.30 19.52 -3.26
N ALA A 75 -1.67 18.35 -3.12
CA ALA A 75 -1.84 17.22 -4.03
C ALA A 75 -3.28 16.73 -4.06
N MET A 76 -3.94 16.63 -2.89
CA MET A 76 -5.34 16.23 -2.80
C MET A 76 -6.26 17.23 -3.49
N LEU A 77 -6.07 18.52 -3.25
CA LEU A 77 -6.84 19.58 -3.91
C LEU A 77 -6.60 19.58 -5.42
N TRP A 78 -5.34 19.48 -5.85
CA TRP A 78 -4.98 19.40 -7.26
C TRP A 78 -5.59 18.19 -7.94
N ASN A 79 -5.59 17.02 -7.30
CA ASN A 79 -6.24 15.81 -7.80
C ASN A 79 -7.73 16.04 -8.06
N ILE A 80 -8.44 16.71 -7.16
CA ILE A 80 -9.86 17.04 -7.38
C ILE A 80 -10.02 17.99 -8.56
N VAL A 81 -9.24 19.09 -8.60
CA VAL A 81 -9.32 20.10 -9.66
C VAL A 81 -8.97 19.51 -11.02
N TYR A 82 -7.84 18.80 -11.12
CA TYR A 82 -7.35 18.21 -12.36
C TYR A 82 -8.31 17.15 -12.90
N ASN A 83 -8.78 16.23 -12.04
CA ASN A 83 -9.76 15.23 -12.45
C ASN A 83 -11.07 15.88 -12.92
N SER A 84 -11.52 16.94 -12.24
CA SER A 84 -12.75 17.67 -12.63
C SER A 84 -12.61 18.37 -13.99
N ILE A 85 -11.46 19.00 -14.26
CA ILE A 85 -11.15 19.61 -15.55
C ILE A 85 -11.09 18.53 -16.64
N PHE A 86 -10.41 17.42 -16.35
CA PHE A 86 -10.23 16.35 -17.31
C PHE A 86 -11.56 15.67 -17.66
N ASP A 87 -12.41 15.40 -16.68
CA ASP A 87 -13.73 14.81 -16.90
C ASP A 87 -14.66 15.75 -17.69
N ARG A 88 -14.47 17.08 -17.57
CA ARG A 88 -15.19 18.07 -18.38
C ARG A 88 -14.69 18.12 -19.84
N LEU A 89 -13.40 17.94 -20.07
CA LEU A 89 -12.80 17.93 -21.41
C LEU A 89 -13.03 16.59 -22.14
N TRP A 90 -12.98 15.46 -21.41
CA TRP A 90 -13.18 14.11 -21.93
C TRP A 90 -14.31 13.39 -21.18
N PRO A 91 -15.58 13.77 -21.42
CA PRO A 91 -16.72 13.08 -20.83
C PRO A 91 -16.74 11.62 -21.28
N VAL A 92 -16.84 10.72 -20.30
CA VAL A 92 -16.78 9.25 -20.45
C VAL A 92 -17.83 8.73 -21.44
N SER A 93 -18.89 9.50 -21.69
CA SER A 93 -19.97 9.18 -22.62
C SER A 93 -19.63 9.36 -24.10
N ARG A 94 -18.54 10.06 -24.47
CA ARG A 94 -18.25 10.40 -25.87
C ARG A 94 -16.95 9.82 -26.45
N VAL A 95 -15.97 9.39 -25.63
CA VAL A 95 -14.64 9.00 -26.14
C VAL A 95 -14.09 7.77 -25.41
N ALA A 96 -13.69 6.75 -26.17
CA ALA A 96 -12.96 5.60 -25.62
C ALA A 96 -11.60 6.05 -25.06
N ARG A 97 -11.37 5.84 -23.75
CA ARG A 97 -10.10 6.18 -23.07
C ARG A 97 -8.95 5.32 -23.59
N THR A 98 -8.35 5.76 -24.69
CA THR A 98 -7.19 5.14 -25.34
C THR A 98 -5.95 5.27 -24.44
N LEU A 99 -5.00 4.34 -24.55
CA LEU A 99 -3.73 4.37 -23.80
C LEU A 99 -3.01 5.73 -23.86
N LYS A 100 -2.99 6.37 -25.04
CA LYS A 100 -2.42 7.71 -25.24
C LYS A 100 -3.05 8.78 -24.35
N VAL A 101 -4.36 8.73 -24.15
CA VAL A 101 -5.11 9.67 -23.31
C VAL A 101 -4.75 9.48 -21.83
N ARG A 102 -4.53 8.22 -21.39
CA ARG A 102 -4.09 7.93 -20.02
C ARG A 102 -2.68 8.42 -19.74
N VAL A 103 -1.76 8.24 -20.70
CA VAL A 103 -0.39 8.74 -20.58
C VAL A 103 -0.37 10.27 -20.55
N CYS A 104 -1.10 10.93 -21.45
CA CYS A 104 -1.21 12.39 -21.45
C CYS A 104 -1.82 12.93 -20.14
N HIS A 105 -2.83 12.25 -19.61
CA HIS A 105 -3.44 12.59 -18.33
C HIS A 105 -2.45 12.44 -17.16
N ALA A 106 -1.73 11.33 -17.09
CA ALA A 106 -0.74 11.10 -16.04
C ALA A 106 0.40 12.13 -16.09
N LEU A 107 0.93 12.42 -17.29
CA LEU A 107 2.00 13.40 -17.47
C LEU A 107 1.53 14.83 -17.15
N GLY A 108 0.30 15.18 -17.54
CA GLY A 108 -0.27 16.49 -17.22
C GLY A 108 -0.58 16.65 -15.72
N PHE A 109 -1.04 15.59 -15.06
CA PHE A 109 -1.27 15.57 -13.62
C PHE A 109 0.04 15.79 -12.86
N GLU A 110 1.04 14.95 -13.16
CA GLU A 110 2.34 14.96 -12.47
C GLU A 110 3.10 16.26 -12.77
N GLY A 111 3.13 16.68 -14.04
CA GLY A 111 3.76 17.93 -14.44
C GLY A 111 3.10 19.16 -13.82
N GLY A 112 1.78 19.20 -13.77
CA GLY A 112 1.04 20.27 -13.10
C GLY A 112 1.28 20.30 -11.59
N PHE A 113 1.39 19.12 -10.96
CA PHE A 113 1.74 19.02 -9.55
C PHE A 113 3.15 19.54 -9.29
N ILE A 114 4.16 19.12 -10.06
CA ILE A 114 5.55 19.61 -9.95
C ILE A 114 5.61 21.14 -10.06
N LEU A 115 4.87 21.72 -11.01
CA LEU A 115 4.84 23.17 -11.21
C LEU A 115 4.28 23.97 -10.02
N MET A 116 3.48 23.35 -9.15
CA MET A 116 2.97 24.00 -7.93
C MET A 116 3.68 23.54 -6.66
N GLY A 117 3.97 22.25 -6.55
CA GLY A 117 4.64 21.61 -5.43
C GLY A 117 6.06 22.15 -5.24
N LEU A 118 6.83 22.28 -6.31
CA LEU A 118 8.19 22.81 -6.21
C LEU A 118 8.25 24.26 -5.71
N PRO A 119 7.46 25.22 -6.24
CA PRO A 119 7.42 26.57 -5.66
C PRO A 119 6.97 26.61 -4.20
N ILE A 120 6.01 25.77 -3.80
CA ILE A 120 5.55 25.70 -2.41
C ILE A 120 6.70 25.20 -1.51
N ALA A 121 7.39 24.14 -1.92
CA ALA A 121 8.52 23.59 -1.18
C ALA A 121 9.70 24.57 -1.11
N ALA A 122 10.06 25.18 -2.24
CA ALA A 122 11.11 26.19 -2.32
C ALA A 122 10.78 27.42 -1.45
N GLY A 123 9.54 27.92 -1.51
CA GLY A 123 9.09 29.06 -0.72
C GLY A 123 9.02 28.77 0.77
N TRP A 124 8.49 27.61 1.17
CA TRP A 124 8.36 27.22 2.57
C TRP A 124 9.71 26.98 3.24
N LEU A 125 10.61 26.28 2.56
CA LEU A 125 11.95 25.99 3.10
C LEU A 125 12.95 27.10 2.80
N GLY A 126 12.62 28.10 1.99
CA GLY A 126 13.57 29.13 1.56
C GLY A 126 14.78 28.56 0.80
N ILE A 127 14.56 27.50 0.01
CA ILE A 127 15.59 26.85 -0.81
C ILE A 127 15.36 27.18 -2.29
N SER A 128 16.38 26.96 -3.13
CA SER A 128 16.22 27.14 -4.58
C SER A 128 15.24 26.10 -5.16
N LEU A 129 14.62 26.43 -6.30
CA LEU A 129 13.72 25.51 -7.00
C LEU A 129 14.42 24.19 -7.35
N LEU A 130 15.71 24.28 -7.70
CA LEU A 130 16.54 23.11 -8.02
C LEU A 130 16.78 22.24 -6.78
N ASN A 131 17.01 22.84 -5.61
CA ASN A 131 17.16 22.08 -4.37
C ASN A 131 15.83 21.40 -3.97
N ALA A 132 14.70 22.08 -4.16
CA ALA A 132 13.37 21.47 -3.94
C ALA A 132 13.13 20.28 -4.89
N PHE A 133 13.54 20.41 -6.15
CA PHE A 133 13.44 19.32 -7.12
C PHE A 133 14.35 18.14 -6.78
N MET A 134 15.59 18.41 -6.36
CA MET A 134 16.51 17.38 -5.87
C MET A 134 15.98 16.68 -4.61
N LEU A 135 15.31 17.42 -3.73
CA LEU A 135 14.65 16.86 -2.56
C LEU A 135 13.53 15.88 -2.95
N GLU A 136 12.66 16.26 -3.89
CA GLU A 136 11.61 15.36 -4.39
C GLU A 136 12.19 14.10 -5.03
N ILE A 137 13.21 14.24 -5.89
CA ILE A 137 13.91 13.08 -6.46
C ILE A 137 14.53 12.22 -5.37
N GLY A 138 15.16 12.83 -4.37
CA GLY A 138 15.75 12.13 -3.22
C GLY A 138 14.71 11.32 -2.45
N PHE A 139 13.53 11.90 -2.19
CA PHE A 139 12.42 11.18 -1.58
C PHE A 139 11.93 10.04 -2.47
N PHE A 140 11.71 10.26 -3.77
CA PHE A 140 11.30 9.18 -4.67
C PHE A 140 12.31 8.02 -4.69
N LEU A 141 13.59 8.33 -4.81
CA LEU A 141 14.67 7.33 -4.83
C LEU A 141 14.84 6.61 -3.49
N PHE A 142 14.47 7.24 -2.37
CA PHE A 142 14.47 6.59 -1.06
C PHE A 142 13.22 5.74 -0.86
N PHE A 143 12.02 6.32 -1.02
CA PHE A 143 10.74 5.68 -0.68
C PHE A 143 10.40 4.50 -1.59
N LEU A 144 10.77 4.52 -2.88
CA LEU A 144 10.49 3.40 -3.80
C LEU A 144 11.18 2.09 -3.38
N PRO A 145 12.53 2.02 -3.30
CA PRO A 145 13.22 0.81 -2.85
C PRO A 145 12.91 0.47 -1.39
N TYR A 146 12.75 1.48 -0.53
CA TYR A 146 12.34 1.29 0.86
C TYR A 146 11.01 0.54 0.95
N THR A 147 9.99 0.98 0.19
CA THR A 147 8.67 0.36 0.18
C THR A 147 8.71 -1.07 -0.32
N MET A 148 9.46 -1.31 -1.38
CA MET A 148 9.67 -2.67 -1.92
C MET A 148 10.32 -3.58 -0.87
N PHE A 149 11.39 -3.13 -0.23
CA PHE A 149 12.12 -3.90 0.76
C PHE A 149 11.28 -4.18 2.02
N TYR A 150 10.61 -3.16 2.57
CA TYR A 150 9.78 -3.31 3.76
C TYR A 150 8.62 -4.29 3.52
N ASN A 151 7.90 -4.12 2.40
CA ASN A 151 6.79 -5.02 2.04
C ASN A 151 7.28 -6.46 1.86
N TRP A 152 8.40 -6.64 1.14
CA TRP A 152 8.98 -7.97 0.95
C TRP A 152 9.39 -8.63 2.27
N LEU A 153 10.07 -7.88 3.15
CA LEU A 153 10.48 -8.36 4.46
C LEU A 153 9.27 -8.73 5.32
N TYR A 154 8.25 -7.89 5.36
CA TYR A 154 7.04 -8.14 6.13
C TYR A 154 6.28 -9.37 5.64
N ASP A 155 6.08 -9.50 4.32
CA ASP A 155 5.40 -10.66 3.76
C ASP A 155 6.19 -11.96 3.98
N THR A 156 7.52 -11.91 3.89
CA THR A 156 8.40 -13.07 4.20
C THR A 156 8.30 -13.48 5.67
N LEU A 157 8.35 -12.50 6.60
CA LEU A 157 8.20 -12.76 8.03
C LEU A 157 6.81 -13.32 8.35
N ARG A 158 5.77 -12.75 7.74
CA ARG A 158 4.39 -13.20 7.93
C ARG A 158 4.21 -14.64 7.44
N GLN A 159 4.73 -14.99 6.26
CA GLN A 159 4.70 -16.36 5.75
C GLN A 159 5.31 -17.35 6.75
N ARG A 160 6.52 -17.06 7.24
CA ARG A 160 7.20 -17.90 8.25
C ARG A 160 6.41 -18.05 9.55
N ILE A 161 5.77 -16.99 10.03
CA ILE A 161 4.95 -17.05 11.26
C ILE A 161 3.69 -17.90 11.03
N VAL A 162 3.03 -17.75 9.89
CA VAL A 162 1.83 -18.53 9.54
C VAL A 162 2.17 -20.01 9.40
N GLU A 163 3.26 -20.35 8.71
CA GLU A 163 3.75 -21.74 8.58
C GLU A 163 4.02 -22.37 9.95
N ARG A 164 4.72 -21.65 10.85
CA ARG A 164 4.99 -22.13 12.22
C ARG A 164 3.75 -22.27 13.09
N ARG A 165 2.70 -21.48 12.85
CA ARG A 165 1.42 -21.63 13.56
C ARG A 165 0.63 -22.82 13.02
N ALA A 166 0.61 -22.99 11.69
CA ALA A 166 -0.04 -24.13 11.05
C ALA A 166 0.58 -25.46 11.50
N ALA A 167 1.92 -25.54 11.54
CA ALA A 167 2.63 -26.73 12.05
C ALA A 167 2.23 -27.07 13.50
N ARG A 168 2.27 -26.07 14.41
CA ARG A 168 1.89 -26.27 15.81
C ARG A 168 0.44 -26.71 15.99
N LEU A 169 -0.49 -26.19 15.19
CA LEU A 169 -1.89 -26.60 15.25
C LEU A 169 -2.08 -28.03 14.72
N ALA A 170 -1.33 -28.42 13.70
CA ALA A 170 -1.34 -29.79 13.18
C ALA A 170 -0.82 -30.79 14.22
N ASP A 171 0.28 -30.45 14.90
CA ASP A 171 0.84 -31.28 15.97
C ASP A 171 -0.15 -31.45 17.13
N GLN A 172 -0.79 -30.37 17.59
CA GLN A 172 -1.81 -30.41 18.64
C GLN A 172 -3.05 -31.24 18.24
N ALA A 173 -3.46 -31.18 16.98
CA ALA A 173 -4.57 -31.98 16.49
C ALA A 173 -4.21 -33.47 16.47
N ALA A 174 -2.99 -33.82 16.04
CA ALA A 174 -2.50 -35.20 16.02
C ALA A 174 -2.43 -35.80 17.44
N GLU A 175 -1.94 -35.03 18.41
CA GLU A 175 -1.84 -35.46 19.81
C GLU A 175 -3.22 -35.74 20.42
N LYS A 176 -4.21 -34.86 20.18
CA LYS A 176 -5.59 -35.07 20.66
C LYS A 176 -6.25 -36.30 20.06
N VAL A 177 -6.03 -36.59 18.78
CA VAL A 177 -6.58 -37.79 18.13
C VAL A 177 -5.96 -39.06 18.70
N CYS A 178 -4.66 -39.04 19.01
CA CYS A 178 -3.98 -40.17 19.62
C CYS A 178 -4.50 -40.43 21.06
N SER A 179 -4.65 -39.37 21.85
CA SER A 179 -5.16 -39.44 23.22
C SER A 179 -6.64 -39.85 23.32
N ALA A 180 -7.47 -39.57 22.31
CA ALA A 180 -8.89 -39.95 22.32
C ALA A 180 -9.14 -41.41 21.88
N LYS A 181 -8.11 -42.10 21.40
CA LYS A 181 -8.18 -43.48 20.90
C LYS A 181 -7.75 -44.51 21.95
N GLN A 182 -7.40 -44.06 23.15
CA GLN A 182 -6.92 -44.82 24.29
C GLN A 182 -7.97 -44.79 25.41
#